data_AF-A0A418KKJ2-F1
#
_entry.id   AF-A0A418KKJ2-F1
#
_cell.length_a   1.000
_cell.length_b   1.000
_cell.length_c   1.000
_cell.angle_alpha   90.00
_cell.angle_beta   90.00
_cell.angle_gamma   90.00
#
_symmetry.space_group_name_H-M   'P 1'
#
loop_
_entity.id
_entity.type
_entity.pdbx_description
1 polymer ?
#
loop_
_entity_poly.entity_id
_entity_poly.type
_entity_poly.pdbx_seq_one_letter_code
_entity_poly.pdbx_strand_id
1 'polypeptide(L)'
;AASALAGPAPDAAAAVIAAWLALESAAAGSGAPRDPVQTPTEFTAALLRRHHADEHAVTTLLGLYHRARFAVHPGLGAGDVAAARQALDTVVGTLGTAGTR
;
A
#
# COMPACT_ATOMS: atom_id res chain seq x y z
N ALA A 1 4.84 -10.84 -4.57
CA ALA A 1 4.85 -9.78 -3.54
C ALA A 1 5.24 -10.31 -2.13
N ALA A 2 4.79 -11.50 -1.71
CA ALA A 2 4.92 -11.97 -0.31
C ALA A 2 6.35 -12.11 0.26
N SER A 3 7.37 -12.40 -0.55
CA SER A 3 8.75 -12.66 -0.06
C SER A 3 9.50 -11.43 0.46
N ALA A 4 9.06 -10.20 0.18
CA ALA A 4 9.81 -8.98 0.55
C ALA A 4 9.62 -8.55 2.03
N LEU A 5 8.69 -9.18 2.76
CA LEU A 5 8.16 -8.66 4.02
C LEU A 5 8.62 -9.49 5.25
N ALA A 6 9.77 -10.18 5.19
CA ALA A 6 10.16 -11.21 6.19
C ALA A 6 11.36 -10.86 7.10
N GLY A 7 11.74 -9.59 7.28
CA GLY A 7 12.93 -9.20 8.06
C GLY A 7 12.65 -8.50 9.43
N PRO A 8 13.63 -8.46 10.37
CA PRO A 8 13.56 -7.78 11.69
C PRO A 8 13.28 -6.25 11.67
N ALA A 9 13.16 -5.59 12.83
CA ALA A 9 12.66 -4.20 12.99
C ALA A 9 13.17 -3.09 12.01
N PRO A 10 14.46 -2.99 11.63
CA PRO A 10 14.87 -2.07 10.54
C PRO A 10 14.27 -2.47 9.17
N ASP A 11 14.05 -3.76 8.95
CA ASP A 11 13.36 -4.29 7.78
C ASP A 11 11.85 -4.11 7.88
N ALA A 12 11.25 -3.92 9.06
CA ALA A 12 9.80 -3.71 9.17
C ALA A 12 9.36 -2.42 8.46
N ALA A 13 10.11 -1.33 8.64
CA ALA A 13 9.85 -0.09 7.91
C ALA A 13 10.07 -0.26 6.40
N ALA A 14 11.17 -0.92 6.00
CA ALA A 14 11.47 -1.20 4.60
C ALA A 14 10.40 -2.10 3.94
N ALA A 15 9.91 -3.10 4.66
CA ALA A 15 8.89 -4.04 4.25
C ALA A 15 7.55 -3.33 4.03
N VAL A 16 7.14 -2.45 4.94
CA VAL A 16 5.95 -1.60 4.80
C VAL A 16 6.08 -0.68 3.58
N ILE A 17 7.23 -0.03 3.41
CA ILE A 17 7.50 0.82 2.23
C ILE A 17 7.40 0.00 0.94
N ALA A 18 7.98 -1.21 0.91
CA ALA A 18 7.93 -2.09 -0.24
C ALA A 18 6.49 -2.52 -0.59
N ALA A 19 5.65 -2.81 0.42
CA ALA A 19 4.23 -3.11 0.20
C ALA A 19 3.48 -1.92 -0.42
N TRP A 20 3.72 -0.70 0.07
CA TRP A 20 3.11 0.50 -0.51
C TRP A 20 3.56 0.73 -1.96
N LEU A 21 4.86 0.63 -2.25
CA LEU A 21 5.38 0.79 -3.62
C LEU A 21 4.85 -0.29 -4.59
N ALA A 22 4.65 -1.52 -4.11
CA ALA A 22 4.02 -2.58 -4.89
C ALA A 22 2.56 -2.22 -5.23
N LEU A 23 1.82 -1.62 -4.30
CA LEU A 23 0.47 -1.13 -4.54
C LEU A 23 0.46 0.03 -5.54
N GLU A 24 1.36 1.01 -5.40
CA GLU A 24 1.47 2.12 -6.36
C GLU A 24 1.74 1.62 -7.77
N SER A 25 2.64 0.63 -7.92
CA SER A 25 2.95 0.01 -9.21
C SER A 25 1.74 -0.71 -9.81
N ALA A 26 1.01 -1.50 -9.01
CA ALA A 26 -0.21 -2.17 -9.44
C ALA A 26 -1.30 -1.17 -9.86
N ALA A 27 -1.43 -0.07 -9.12
CA ALA A 27 -2.35 1.01 -9.43
C ALA A 27 -1.94 1.71 -10.74
N ALA A 28 -0.67 2.12 -10.91
CA ALA A 28 -0.20 2.77 -12.13
C ALA A 28 -0.43 1.92 -13.40
N GLY A 29 -0.40 0.59 -13.29
CA GLY A 29 -0.73 -0.33 -14.39
C GLY A 29 -2.19 -0.28 -14.86
N SER A 30 -3.12 0.35 -14.13
CA SER A 30 -4.54 0.46 -14.49
C SER A 30 -4.86 1.55 -15.53
N GLY A 31 -3.87 2.33 -15.96
CA GLY A 31 -3.98 3.21 -17.13
C GLY A 31 -4.62 4.58 -16.90
N ALA A 32 -4.82 5.01 -15.65
CA ALA A 32 -5.28 6.38 -15.37
C ALA A 32 -4.11 7.40 -15.46
N PRO A 33 -4.30 8.55 -16.13
CA PRO A 33 -3.28 9.60 -16.12
C PRO A 33 -3.17 10.26 -14.74
N ARG A 34 -1.95 10.43 -14.24
CA ARG A 34 -1.64 11.21 -13.02
C ARG A 34 -1.54 12.70 -13.38
N ASP A 35 -2.15 13.55 -12.56
CA ASP A 35 -1.94 15.00 -12.68
C ASP A 35 -0.49 15.37 -12.28
N PRO A 36 0.22 16.24 -13.02
CA PRO A 36 1.58 16.64 -12.71
C PRO A 36 1.81 17.09 -11.25
N VAL A 37 0.83 17.78 -10.65
CA VAL A 37 0.94 18.31 -9.27
C VAL A 37 0.50 17.31 -8.20
N GLN A 38 -0.18 16.23 -8.59
CA GLN A 38 -0.69 15.23 -7.66
C GLN A 38 0.43 14.31 -7.17
N THR A 39 0.57 14.14 -5.86
CA THR A 39 1.59 13.21 -5.31
C THR A 39 1.29 11.76 -5.70
N PRO A 40 2.30 10.87 -5.74
CA PRO A 40 2.08 9.43 -5.96
C PRO A 40 1.03 8.85 -5.01
N THR A 41 1.08 9.26 -3.74
CA THR A 41 0.12 8.82 -2.72
C THR A 41 -1.31 9.25 -3.00
N GLU A 42 -1.53 10.51 -3.39
CA GLU A 42 -2.85 11.02 -3.75
C GLU A 42 -3.39 10.34 -5.02
N PHE A 43 -2.53 10.11 -6.01
CA PHE A 43 -2.88 9.42 -7.25
C PHE A 43 -3.32 7.99 -6.97
N THR A 44 -2.52 7.23 -6.23
CA THR A 44 -2.83 5.85 -5.85
C THR A 44 -4.12 5.78 -5.04
N ALA A 45 -4.34 6.67 -4.05
CA ALA A 45 -5.57 6.69 -3.28
C ALA A 45 -6.81 7.01 -4.15
N ALA A 46 -6.70 7.95 -5.08
CA ALA A 46 -7.80 8.30 -6.00
C ALA A 46 -8.17 7.13 -6.92
N LEU A 47 -7.16 6.42 -7.44
CA LEU A 47 -7.36 5.28 -8.31
C LEU A 47 -7.96 4.09 -7.59
N LEU A 48 -7.53 3.81 -6.36
CA LEU A 48 -8.09 2.76 -5.53
C LEU A 48 -9.57 3.01 -5.21
N ARG A 49 -9.95 4.26 -4.92
CA ARG A 49 -11.37 4.64 -4.77
C ARG A 49 -12.16 4.42 -6.06
N ARG A 50 -11.60 4.79 -7.21
CA ARG A 50 -12.23 4.59 -8.52
C ARG A 50 -12.51 3.11 -8.80
N HIS A 51 -11.62 2.22 -8.37
CA HIS A 51 -11.76 0.77 -8.54
C HIS A 51 -12.48 0.08 -7.36
N HIS A 52 -13.11 0.84 -6.47
CA HIS A 52 -13.84 0.32 -5.31
C HIS A 52 -13.00 -0.64 -4.44
N ALA A 53 -11.71 -0.33 -4.30
CA ALA A 53 -10.85 -1.06 -3.38
C ALA A 53 -11.30 -0.88 -1.93
N ASP A 54 -11.00 -1.86 -1.07
CA ASP A 54 -11.34 -1.79 0.35
C ASP A 54 -10.71 -0.57 1.04
N GLU A 55 -11.54 0.42 1.39
CA GLU A 55 -11.09 1.70 1.94
C GLU A 55 -10.36 1.55 3.28
N HIS A 56 -10.75 0.56 4.09
CA HIS A 56 -10.13 0.32 5.40
C HIS A 56 -8.72 -0.25 5.24
N ALA A 57 -8.55 -1.21 4.32
CA ALA A 57 -7.25 -1.77 3.97
C ALA A 57 -6.32 -0.70 3.36
N VAL A 58 -6.83 0.14 2.45
CA VAL A 58 -6.05 1.25 1.88
C VAL A 58 -5.59 2.23 2.97
N THR A 59 -6.50 2.63 3.87
CA THR A 59 -6.19 3.57 4.96
C THR A 59 -5.17 2.98 5.94
N THR A 60 -5.30 1.68 6.26
CA THR A 60 -4.38 0.96 7.12
C THR A 60 -2.97 0.96 6.54
N LEU A 61 -2.82 0.57 5.27
CA LEU A 61 -1.52 0.51 4.62
C LEU A 61 -0.90 1.91 4.46
N LEU A 62 -1.70 2.93 4.12
CA LEU A 62 -1.24 4.32 4.01
C LEU A 62 -0.71 4.86 5.35
N GLY A 63 -1.41 4.59 6.45
CA GLY A 63 -0.98 4.99 7.78
C GLY A 63 0.36 4.35 8.18
N LEU A 64 0.52 3.06 7.91
CA LEU A 64 1.78 2.34 8.14
C LEU A 64 2.92 2.90 7.28
N TYR A 65 2.66 3.20 5.99
CA TYR A 65 3.62 3.80 5.09
C TYR A 65 4.11 5.17 5.58
N HIS A 66 3.19 6.07 5.97
CA HIS A 66 3.55 7.38 6.51
C HIS A 66 4.43 7.26 7.75
N ARG A 67 4.09 6.36 8.67
CA ARG A 67 4.92 6.11 9.86
C ARG A 67 6.30 5.58 9.46
N ALA A 68 6.38 4.61 8.56
CA ALA A 68 7.64 4.05 8.07
C ALA A 68 8.54 5.09 7.37
N ARG A 69 7.93 6.01 6.61
CA ARG A 69 8.64 6.97 5.74
C ARG A 69 9.10 8.22 6.47
N PHE A 70 8.28 8.73 7.40
CA PHE A 70 8.44 10.08 7.94
C PHE A 70 8.67 10.13 9.46
N ALA A 71 8.39 9.06 10.21
CA ALA A 71 8.66 9.06 11.64
C ALA A 71 10.16 8.87 11.93
N VAL A 72 10.71 9.70 12.83
CA VAL A 72 12.10 9.60 13.29
C VAL A 72 12.35 8.27 14.03
N HIS A 73 11.36 7.83 14.80
CA HIS A 73 11.36 6.53 15.49
C HIS A 73 10.02 5.83 15.21
N PRO A 74 9.92 5.05 14.11
CA PRO A 74 8.65 4.52 13.66
C PRO A 74 8.04 3.46 14.57
N GLY A 75 8.83 2.82 15.44
CA GLY A 75 8.35 1.80 16.38
C GLY A 75 7.68 0.59 15.70
N LEU A 76 8.01 0.34 14.43
CA LEU A 76 7.39 -0.71 13.62
C LEU A 76 7.92 -2.10 14.01
N GLY A 77 7.02 -3.06 14.13
CA GLY A 77 7.33 -4.45 14.46
C GLY A 77 6.66 -5.46 13.52
N ALA A 78 6.81 -6.74 13.84
CA ALA A 78 6.28 -7.84 13.03
C ALA A 78 4.75 -7.77 12.85
N GLY A 79 4.02 -7.29 13.85
CA GLY A 79 2.56 -7.09 13.75
C GLY A 79 2.17 -6.07 12.69
N ASP A 80 2.94 -4.99 12.55
CA ASP A 80 2.69 -3.96 11.53
C ASP A 80 3.00 -4.50 10.13
N VAL A 81 4.04 -5.31 9.99
CA VAL A 81 4.36 -5.97 8.72
C VAL A 81 3.27 -6.95 8.32
N ALA A 82 2.72 -7.71 9.27
CA ALA A 82 1.58 -8.58 9.03
C ALA A 82 0.33 -7.80 8.63
N ALA A 83 0.05 -6.67 9.31
CA ALA A 83 -1.06 -5.78 8.95
C ALA A 83 -0.88 -5.18 7.54
N ALA A 84 0.32 -4.74 7.19
CA ALA A 84 0.63 -4.22 5.85
C ALA A 84 0.44 -5.28 4.76
N ARG A 85 0.88 -6.52 5.00
CA ARG A 85 0.65 -7.68 4.11
C ARG A 85 -0.84 -7.91 3.89
N GLN A 86 -1.60 -8.05 4.99
CA GLN A 86 -3.03 -8.33 4.91
C GLN A 86 -3.80 -7.21 4.20
N ALA A 87 -3.44 -5.96 4.47
CA ALA A 87 -4.02 -4.81 3.80
C ALA A 87 -3.74 -4.83 2.29
N LEU A 88 -2.48 -5.08 1.89
CA LEU A 88 -2.12 -5.20 0.48
C LEU A 88 -2.89 -6.33 -0.22
N ASP A 89 -2.94 -7.52 0.38
CA ASP A 89 -3.65 -8.68 -0.18
C ASP A 89 -5.15 -8.39 -0.33
N THR A 90 -5.76 -7.74 0.65
CA THR A 90 -7.18 -7.33 0.59
C THR A 90 -7.42 -6.36 -0.56
N VAL A 91 -6.59 -5.31 -0.68
CA VAL A 91 -6.72 -4.32 -1.74
C VAL A 91 -6.58 -4.99 -3.11
N VAL A 92 -5.52 -5.79 -3.33
CA VAL A 92 -5.32 -6.50 -4.60
C VAL A 92 -6.46 -7.46 -4.91
N GLY A 93 -6.97 -8.18 -3.91
CA GLY A 93 -8.14 -9.06 -4.05
C GLY A 93 -9.39 -8.31 -4.51
N THR A 94 -9.71 -7.16 -3.90
CA THR A 94 -10.86 -6.34 -4.29
C THR A 94 -10.76 -5.83 -5.72
N LEU A 95 -9.57 -5.38 -6.15
CA LEU A 95 -9.33 -4.94 -7.53
C LEU A 95 -9.59 -6.05 -8.57
N GLY A 96 -9.14 -7.28 -8.29
CA GLY A 96 -9.37 -8.44 -9.17
C GLY A 96 -10.84 -8.83 -9.30
N THR A 97 -11.60 -8.73 -8.20
CA THR A 97 -13.05 -9.00 -8.22
C THR A 97 -13.86 -7.92 -8.93
N ALA A 98 -13.44 -6.66 -8.86
CA ALA A 98 -14.12 -5.54 -9.53
C ALA A 98 -13.87 -5.52 -11.05
N GLY A 99 -12.69 -5.92 -11.51
CA GLY A 99 -12.32 -5.92 -12.94
C GLY A 99 -12.91 -7.06 -13.79
N THR A 100 -13.56 -8.06 -13.17
CA THR A 100 -14.14 -9.23 -13.87
C THR A 100 -15.67 -9.09 -14.05
N ARG A 101 -16.24 -7.91 -13.83
CA ARG A 101 -17.66 -7.60 -13.97
C ARG A 101 -17.89 -6.48 -14.98
#